data_AF-A0A6L7CXZ0-F1
#
_entry.id   AF-A0A6L7CXZ0-F1
#
_cell.length_a   1.000
_cell.length_b   1.000
_cell.length_c   1.000
_cell.angle_alpha   90.00
_cell.angle_beta   90.00
_cell.angle_gamma   90.00
#
_symmetry.space_group_name_H-M   'P 1'
#
loop_
_entity.id
_entity.type
_entity.pdbx_description
1 polymer ?
#
loop_
_entity_poly.entity_id
_entity_poly.type
_entity_poly.pdbx_seq_one_letter_code
_entity_poly.pdbx_strand_id
1 'polypeptide(L)'
;ITETQIKQRLLDLEEQNRKLQQELLEERKNTNFTQTYPKGWEKIRNLIQSNPGAARLYSVLSEHIDGNCGAVVADQQFLADQLSV
;
A
#
# COMPACT_ATOMS: atom_id res chain seq x y z
N ILE A 1 -40.78 -20.42 16.08
CA ILE A 1 -39.50 -20.35 15.35
C ILE A 1 -39.12 -21.78 15.00
N THR A 2 -39.00 -22.12 13.72
CA THR A 2 -38.66 -23.47 13.24
C THR A 2 -37.15 -23.71 13.29
N GLU A 3 -36.70 -24.95 13.45
CA GLU A 3 -35.27 -25.31 13.46
C GLU A 3 -34.51 -24.80 12.22
N THR A 4 -35.17 -24.77 11.06
CA THR A 4 -34.64 -24.23 9.81
C THR A 4 -34.29 -22.74 9.93
N GLN A 5 -35.15 -21.96 10.60
CA GLN A 5 -34.93 -20.53 10.82
C GLN A 5 -33.75 -20.28 11.76
N ILE A 6 -33.58 -21.15 12.77
CA ILE A 6 -32.44 -21.09 13.70
C ILE A 6 -31.14 -21.40 12.96
N LYS A 7 -31.12 -22.45 12.13
CA LYS A 7 -29.94 -22.81 11.31
C LYS A 7 -29.56 -21.71 10.32
N GLN A 8 -30.53 -21.11 9.63
CA GLN A 8 -30.27 -19.97 8.74
C GLN A 8 -29.67 -18.78 9.50
N ARG A 9 -30.25 -18.43 10.66
CA ARG A 9 -29.75 -17.34 11.50
C ARG A 9 -28.31 -17.57 11.97
N LEU A 10 -27.95 -18.81 12.31
CA LEU A 10 -26.59 -19.16 12.73
C LEU A 10 -25.58 -19.01 11.58
N LEU A 11 -25.94 -19.44 10.36
CA LEU A 11 -25.11 -19.27 9.18
C LEU A 11 -24.91 -17.78 8.83
N ASP A 12 -25.96 -16.97 8.92
CA ASP A 12 -25.89 -15.53 8.68
C ASP A 12 -24.93 -14.85 9.70
N LEU A 13 -25.01 -15.25 10.98
CA LEU A 13 -24.13 -14.74 12.03
C LEU A 13 -22.67 -15.14 11.82
N GLU A 14 -22.41 -16.38 11.39
CA GLU A 14 -21.05 -16.83 11.05
C GLU A 14 -20.48 -16.06 9.86
N GLU A 15 -21.28 -15.81 8.83
CA GLU A 15 -20.84 -15.02 7.67
C GLU A 15 -20.53 -13.57 8.07
N GLN A 16 -21.38 -12.96 8.91
CA GLN A 16 -21.15 -11.61 9.45
C GLN A 16 -19.86 -11.55 10.26
N ASN A 17 -19.62 -12.53 11.15
CA ASN A 17 -18.38 -12.60 11.93
C ASN A 17 -17.14 -12.75 11.04
N ARG A 18 -17.21 -13.58 9.99
CA ARG A 18 -16.11 -13.75 9.03
C ARG A 18 -15.82 -12.46 8.27
N LYS A 19 -16.85 -11.74 7.81
CA LYS A 19 -16.68 -10.43 7.13
C LYS A 19 -16.04 -9.41 8.06
N LEU A 20 -16.54 -9.29 9.29
CA LEU A 20 -15.97 -8.38 10.30
C LEU A 20 -14.50 -8.71 10.59
N GLN A 21 -14.15 -9.99 10.71
CA GLN A 21 -12.76 -10.40 10.89
C GLN A 21 -11.88 -10.06 9.70
N GLN A 22 -12.38 -10.22 8.47
CA GLN A 22 -11.65 -9.82 7.26
C GLN A 22 -11.45 -8.31 7.20
N GLU A 23 -12.48 -7.52 7.47
CA GLU A 23 -12.40 -6.06 7.51
C GLU A 23 -11.38 -5.59 8.56
N LEU A 24 -11.41 -6.15 9.77
CA LEU A 24 -10.42 -5.86 10.81
C LEU A 24 -8.99 -6.24 10.40
N LEU A 25 -8.82 -7.31 9.63
CA LEU A 25 -7.51 -7.70 9.11
C LEU A 25 -7.03 -6.76 8.01
N GLU A 26 -7.91 -6.31 7.11
CA GLU A 26 -7.60 -5.32 6.10
C GLU A 26 -7.30 -3.95 6.72
N GLU A 27 -8.04 -3.50 7.74
CA GLU A 27 -7.76 -2.26 8.48
C GLU A 27 -6.42 -2.31 9.23
N ARG A 28 -6.01 -3.50 9.71
CA ARG A 28 -4.70 -3.71 10.33
C ARG A 28 -3.56 -3.72 9.33
N LYS A 29 -3.82 -4.03 8.06
CA LYS A 29 -2.82 -3.82 7.03
C LYS A 29 -2.66 -2.32 6.88
N ASN A 30 -1.43 -1.85 6.96
CA ASN A 30 -1.10 -0.44 6.77
C ASN A 30 -1.17 -0.10 5.26
N THR A 31 -2.33 -0.32 4.65
CA THR A 31 -2.57 -0.09 3.23
C THR A 31 -2.44 1.39 2.94
N ASN A 32 -1.73 1.74 1.87
CA ASN A 32 -1.39 3.12 1.48
C ASN A 32 -0.32 3.79 2.36
N PHE A 33 0.47 3.02 3.10
CA PHE A 33 1.65 3.51 3.80
C PHE A 33 2.92 2.92 3.21
N THR A 34 3.83 3.78 2.74
CA THR A 34 5.17 3.38 2.31
C THR A 34 6.18 3.71 3.38
N GLN A 35 6.85 2.67 3.90
CA GLN A 35 7.93 2.84 4.85
C GLN A 35 9.23 3.25 4.13
N THR A 36 9.84 4.35 4.57
CA THR A 36 11.17 4.79 4.11
C THR A 36 12.16 4.79 5.27
N TYR A 37 13.35 4.24 5.05
CA TYR A 37 14.41 4.21 6.08
C TYR A 37 14.98 5.62 6.35
N PRO A 38 15.59 5.87 7.53
CA PRO A 38 16.16 7.17 7.89
C PRO A 38 17.12 7.76 6.83
N LYS A 39 17.96 6.92 6.21
CA LYS A 39 18.87 7.32 5.12
C LYS A 39 18.12 7.77 3.87
N GLY A 40 16.99 7.13 3.55
CA GLY A 40 16.13 7.52 2.43
C GLY A 40 15.50 8.89 2.67
N TRP A 41 15.06 9.15 3.90
CA TRP A 41 14.55 10.47 4.29
C TRP A 41 15.60 11.58 4.21
N GLU A 42 16.82 11.31 4.67
CA GLU A 42 17.94 12.23 4.51
C GLU A 42 18.22 12.52 3.03
N LYS A 43 18.23 11.48 2.19
CA LYS A 43 18.42 11.62 0.75
C LYS A 43 17.34 12.48 0.10
N ILE A 44 16.07 12.24 0.41
CA ILE A 44 14.94 13.03 -0.11
C ILE A 44 15.10 14.50 0.26
N ARG A 45 15.38 14.82 1.53
CA ARG A 45 15.57 16.22 1.98
C ARG A 45 16.71 16.91 1.23
N ASN A 46 17.82 16.21 1.02
CA ASN A 46 18.96 16.75 0.28
C ASN A 46 18.63 16.95 -1.21
N LEU A 47 17.91 16.02 -1.83
CA LEU A 47 17.50 16.12 -3.22
C LEU A 47 16.49 17.26 -3.43
N ILE A 48 15.55 17.49 -2.51
CA ILE A 48 14.60 18.61 -2.61
C ILE A 48 15.32 19.96 -2.77
N GLN A 49 16.45 20.15 -2.08
CA GLN A 49 17.22 21.39 -2.13
C GLN A 49 18.13 21.48 -3.37
N SER A 50 18.76 20.36 -3.76
CA SER A 50 19.80 20.34 -4.79
C SER A 50 19.30 20.01 -6.19
N ASN A 51 18.30 19.14 -6.31
CA ASN A 51 17.68 18.73 -7.57
C ASN A 51 16.24 18.23 -7.34
N PRO A 52 15.24 19.14 -7.41
CA PRO A 52 13.84 18.79 -7.19
C PRO A 52 13.30 17.71 -8.14
N GLY A 53 13.80 17.64 -9.38
CA GLY A 53 13.39 16.61 -10.34
C GLY A 53 13.82 15.21 -9.89
N ALA A 54 15.08 15.08 -9.43
CA ALA A 54 15.58 13.84 -8.85
C ALA A 54 14.86 13.46 -7.55
N ALA A 55 14.42 14.44 -6.75
CA ALA A 55 13.61 14.19 -5.56
C ALA A 55 12.27 13.54 -5.92
N ARG A 56 11.59 14.04 -6.96
CA ARG A 56 10.32 13.46 -7.45
C ARG A 56 10.50 12.03 -7.97
N LEU A 57 11.55 11.77 -8.75
CA LEU A 57 11.85 10.42 -9.21
C LEU A 57 12.12 9.49 -8.02
N TYR A 58 12.96 9.92 -7.07
CA TYR A 58 13.29 9.13 -5.89
C TYR A 58 12.06 8.79 -5.04
N SER A 59 11.11 9.72 -4.88
CA SER A 59 9.86 9.43 -4.15
C SER A 59 9.02 8.37 -4.85
N VAL A 60 8.86 8.44 -6.17
CA VAL A 60 8.12 7.43 -6.95
C VAL A 60 8.76 6.05 -6.81
N LEU A 61 10.09 5.98 -6.91
CA LEU A 61 10.81 4.72 -6.72
C LEU A 61 10.66 4.18 -5.30
N SER A 62 10.71 5.04 -4.29
CA SER A 62 10.56 4.62 -2.88
C SER A 62 9.15 4.11 -2.59
N GLU A 63 8.14 4.67 -3.24
CA GLU A 63 6.74 4.25 -3.10
C GLU A 63 6.46 2.87 -3.70
N HIS A 64 7.16 2.50 -4.78
CA HIS A 64 6.88 1.29 -5.55
C HIS A 64 7.95 0.19 -5.38
N ILE A 65 8.87 0.35 -4.44
CA ILE A 65 9.92 -0.63 -4.19
C ILE A 65 9.33 -1.93 -3.64
N ASP A 66 9.62 -3.05 -4.29
CA ASP A 66 9.20 -4.36 -3.79
C ASP A 66 9.97 -4.70 -2.50
N GLY A 67 9.24 -4.98 -1.43
CA GLY A 67 9.81 -5.33 -0.13
C GLY A 67 10.59 -6.65 -0.13
N ASN A 68 10.35 -7.54 -1.10
CA ASN A 68 11.07 -8.82 -1.20
C ASN A 68 12.40 -8.71 -1.94
N CYS A 69 12.46 -8.00 -3.07
CA CYS A 69 13.68 -7.89 -3.89
C CYS A 69 14.44 -6.55 -3.74
N GLY A 70 13.82 -5.51 -3.19
CA GLY A 70 14.44 -4.19 -3.02
C GLY A 70 14.71 -3.47 -4.34
N ALA A 71 13.98 -3.80 -5.41
CA ALA A 71 14.15 -3.20 -6.73
C ALA A 71 12.82 -2.68 -7.28
N VAL A 72 12.92 -1.70 -8.18
CA VAL A 72 11.82 -1.18 -9.00
C VAL A 72 12.23 -1.37 -10.45
N VAL A 73 11.34 -1.98 -11.25
CA VAL A 73 11.51 -2.10 -12.69
C VAL A 73 10.36 -1.37 -13.35
N ALA A 74 10.69 -0.36 -14.15
CA ALA A 74 9.72 0.44 -14.86
C ALA A 74 10.29 0.85 -16.23
N ASP A 75 9.41 1.00 -17.21
CA ASP A 75 9.76 1.55 -18.51
C ASP A 75 10.09 3.05 -18.39
N GLN A 76 11.00 3.54 -19.22
CA GLN A 76 11.42 4.94 -19.18
C GLN A 76 10.27 5.89 -19.56
N GLN A 77 9.49 5.55 -20.58
CA GLN A 77 8.36 6.38 -21.00
C GLN A 77 7.28 6.38 -19.92
N PHE A 78 7.02 5.23 -19.29
CA PHE A 78 6.11 5.15 -18.15
C PHE A 78 6.51 6.09 -17.00
N LEU A 79 7.81 6.14 -16.66
CA LEU A 79 8.31 7.04 -15.62
C LEU A 79 8.22 8.52 -16.03
N ALA A 80 8.47 8.83 -17.30
CA ALA A 80 8.34 10.18 -17.84
C ALA A 80 6.88 10.67 -17.76
N ASP A 81 5.93 9.83 -18.17
CA ASP A 81 4.49 10.10 -18.12
C ASP A 81 4.03 10.33 -16.67
N GLN A 82 4.47 9.49 -15.72
CA GLN A 82 4.16 9.67 -14.30
C GLN A 82 4.72 10.95 -13.70
N LEU A 83 5.93 11.34 -14.11
CA LEU A 83 6.60 12.55 -13.61
C LEU A 83 6.24 13.82 -14.39
N SER A 84 5.44 13.70 -15.46
CA SER A 84 5.06 14.79 -16.36
C SER A 84 6.29 15.53 -16.93
N VAL A 85 7.28 14.76 -17.43
CA VAL A 85 8.53 15.27 -18.02
C VAL A 85 8.79 14.74 -19.41
#